data_AF-A0A921G2Y1-F1
#
_entry.id   AF-A0A921G2Y1-F1
#
_cell.length_a   1.000
_cell.length_b   1.000
_cell.length_c   1.000
_cell.angle_alpha   90.00
_cell.angle_beta   90.00
_cell.angle_gamma   90.00
#
_symmetry.space_group_name_H-M   'P 1'
#
loop_
_entity.id
_entity.type
_entity.pdbx_description
1 polymer ?
#
loop_
_entity_poly.entity_id
_entity_poly.type
_entity_poly.pdbx_seq_one_letter_code
_entity_poly.pdbx_strand_id
1 'polypeptide(L)'
;MKESIKQTVATLTYISVERIMGWYDQKTERTVHSIHLYADSISTSRNTFKLEHVHDMSYKPFSSGAGFFYLHTTQGVFTYEVDTDPTYFIHIYKNLRS
;
A
#
# COMPACT_ATOMS: atom_id res chain seq x y z
N MET A 1 -5.66 -28.41 2.48
CA MET A 1 -5.60 -27.55 3.67
C MET A 1 -6.30 -26.25 3.29
N LYS A 2 -7.43 -25.91 3.93
CA LYS A 2 -8.24 -24.75 3.53
C LYS A 2 -7.49 -23.48 3.95
N GLU A 3 -6.97 -22.72 3.00
CA GLU A 3 -6.57 -21.33 3.21
C GLU A 3 -7.79 -20.60 3.78
N SER A 4 -7.75 -20.28 5.07
CA SER A 4 -8.81 -19.49 5.70
C SER A 4 -8.83 -18.14 5.00
N ILE A 5 -9.97 -17.77 4.40
CA ILE A 5 -10.13 -16.47 3.74
C ILE A 5 -9.93 -15.40 4.81
N LYS A 6 -8.76 -14.78 4.85
CA LYS A 6 -8.52 -13.62 5.72
C LYS A 6 -9.41 -12.50 5.21
N GLN A 7 -10.38 -12.08 6.03
CA GLN A 7 -11.22 -10.93 5.75
C GLN A 7 -10.35 -9.67 5.84
N THR A 8 -10.33 -8.86 4.77
CA THR A 8 -9.71 -7.53 4.83
C THR A 8 -10.56 -6.58 5.67
N VAL A 9 -9.92 -5.75 6.50
CA VAL A 9 -10.58 -4.74 7.35
C VAL A 9 -10.60 -3.35 6.69
N ALA A 10 -9.64 -3.06 5.81
CA ALA A 10 -9.56 -1.84 5.03
C ALA A 10 -8.73 -2.10 3.77
N THR A 11 -9.04 -1.39 2.68
CA THR A 11 -8.29 -1.46 1.42
C THR A 11 -7.99 -0.05 0.94
N LEU A 12 -6.81 0.12 0.34
CA LEU A 12 -6.35 1.37 -0.26
C LEU A 12 -5.77 1.07 -1.65
N THR A 13 -6.08 1.88 -2.65
CA THR A 13 -5.59 1.71 -4.01
C THR A 13 -4.30 2.48 -4.22
N TYR A 14 -3.34 1.91 -4.95
CA TYR A 14 -2.11 2.58 -5.34
C TYR A 14 -1.74 2.29 -6.79
N ILE A 15 -0.92 3.17 -7.36
CA ILE A 15 -0.43 3.08 -8.73
C ILE A 15 1.05 2.69 -8.68
N SER A 16 1.43 1.66 -9.42
CA SER A 16 2.82 1.38 -9.77
C SER A 16 3.10 1.86 -11.19
N VAL A 17 4.30 2.41 -11.40
CA VAL A 17 4.78 2.83 -12.71
C VAL A 17 5.96 1.94 -13.05
N GLU A 18 5.80 1.07 -14.03
CA GLU A 18 6.85 0.17 -14.49
C GLU A 18 7.35 0.63 -15.86
N ARG A 19 8.67 0.76 -15.98
CA ARG A 19 9.33 1.07 -17.25
C ARG A 19 9.75 -0.23 -17.91
N ILE A 20 9.13 -0.55 -19.02
CA ILE A 20 9.47 -1.70 -19.85
C ILE A 20 10.38 -1.20 -20.96
N MET A 21 11.64 -1.66 -20.94
CA MET A 21 12.61 -1.40 -22.01
C MET A 21 12.38 -2.43 -23.12
N GLY A 22 11.79 -2.01 -24.22
CA GLY A 22 11.74 -2.78 -25.45
C GLY A 22 13.04 -2.66 -26.24
N TRP A 23 13.19 -3.49 -27.28
CA TRP A 23 14.40 -3.53 -28.11
C TRP A 23 14.62 -2.24 -28.93
N TYR A 24 13.54 -1.50 -29.24
CA TYR A 24 13.57 -0.22 -29.95
C TYR A 24 12.91 0.93 -29.18
N ASP A 25 11.95 0.65 -28.29
CA ASP A 25 11.14 1.68 -27.61
C ASP A 25 11.11 1.50 -26.09
N GLN A 26 10.98 2.62 -25.37
CA GLN A 26 10.69 2.62 -23.94
C GLN A 26 9.20 2.85 -23.70
N LYS A 27 8.50 1.86 -23.12
CA LYS A 27 7.09 1.98 -22.74
C LYS A 27 6.97 2.16 -21.22
N THR A 28 6.10 3.08 -20.81
CA THR A 28 5.73 3.25 -19.40
C THR A 28 4.35 2.66 -19.21
N GLU A 29 4.22 1.70 -18.29
CA GLU A 29 2.94 1.09 -17.93
C GLU A 29 2.56 1.52 -16.51
N ARG A 30 1.34 2.06 -16.37
CA ARG A 30 0.73 2.39 -15.08
C ARG A 30 -0.21 1.25 -14.72
N THR A 31 0.03 0.61 -13.58
CA THR A 31 -0.80 -0.49 -13.09
C THR A 31 -1.41 -0.12 -11.76
N VAL A 32 -2.71 -0.39 -11.62
CA VAL A 32 -3.46 -0.15 -10.39
C VAL A 32 -3.42 -1.41 -9.53
N HIS A 33 -3.08 -1.24 -8.25
CA HIS A 33 -2.97 -2.29 -7.26
C HIS A 33 -3.71 -1.92 -5.98
N SER A 34 -3.86 -2.91 -5.09
CA SER A 34 -4.47 -2.71 -3.77
C SER A 34 -3.48 -3.00 -2.66
N ILE A 35 -3.58 -2.21 -1.60
CA ILE A 35 -3.03 -2.47 -0.27
C ILE A 35 -4.18 -2.95 0.60
N HIS A 36 -4.08 -4.17 1.12
CA HIS A 36 -5.08 -4.76 2.01
C HIS A 36 -4.55 -4.77 3.43
N LEU A 37 -5.30 -4.19 4.35
CA LEU A 37 -5.11 -4.35 5.79
C LEU A 37 -5.92 -5.56 6.25
N TYR A 38 -5.26 -6.44 6.99
CA TYR A 38 -5.83 -7.57 7.72
C TYR A 38 -5.60 -7.36 9.21
N ALA A 39 -6.20 -8.21 10.04
CA ALA A 39 -6.06 -8.13 11.50
C ALA A 39 -4.61 -8.27 12.00
N ASP A 40 -3.73 -8.95 11.24
CA ASP A 40 -2.35 -9.26 11.64
C ASP A 40 -1.29 -8.85 10.60
N SER A 41 -1.71 -8.40 9.40
CA SER A 41 -0.78 -8.05 8.33
C SER A 41 -1.32 -6.99 7.38
N ILE A 42 -0.42 -6.44 6.56
CA ILE A 42 -0.70 -5.61 5.40
C ILE A 42 -0.12 -6.30 4.18
N SER A 43 -0.90 -6.45 3.12
CA SER A 43 -0.42 -7.02 1.86
C SER A 43 -0.59 -6.04 0.72
N THR A 44 0.43 -5.92 -0.11
CA THR A 44 0.42 -5.17 -1.38
C THR A 44 0.57 -6.17 -2.53
N SER A 45 0.68 -5.70 -3.78
CA SER A 45 0.94 -6.62 -4.91
C SER A 45 2.33 -7.28 -4.86
N ARG A 46 3.28 -6.73 -4.08
CA ARG A 46 4.69 -7.18 -4.05
C ARG A 46 5.16 -7.67 -2.69
N ASN A 47 4.55 -7.22 -1.60
CA ASN A 47 5.05 -7.46 -0.26
C ASN A 47 3.91 -7.79 0.71
N THR A 48 4.21 -8.55 1.76
CA THR A 48 3.35 -8.70 2.92
C THR A 48 4.14 -8.35 4.17
N PHE A 49 3.58 -7.48 5.01
CA PHE A 49 4.15 -6.97 6.23
C PHE A 49 3.30 -7.43 7.41
N LYS A 50 3.88 -8.12 8.39
CA LYS A 50 3.17 -8.35 9.64
C LYS A 50 3.01 -7.03 10.39
N LEU A 51 1.88 -6.81 11.06
CA LEU A 51 1.62 -5.55 11.77
C LEU A 51 2.63 -5.27 12.88
N GLU A 52 3.18 -6.31 13.51
CA GLU A 52 4.25 -6.19 14.51
C GLU A 52 5.53 -5.51 13.96
N HIS A 53 5.76 -5.56 12.65
CA HIS A 53 6.88 -4.93 11.96
C HIS A 53 6.53 -3.58 11.30
N VAL A 54 5.28 -3.11 11.45
CA VAL A 54 4.82 -1.82 10.94
C VAL A 54 4.80 -0.83 12.11
N HIS A 55 5.62 0.21 12.00
CA HIS A 55 5.78 1.21 13.06
C HIS A 55 4.77 2.34 12.95
N ASP A 56 4.54 2.84 11.74
CA ASP A 56 3.61 3.94 11.47
C ASP A 56 3.21 4.03 9.99
N MET A 57 2.22 4.87 9.70
CA MET A 57 1.77 5.23 8.36
C MET A 57 1.60 6.73 8.25
N SER A 58 2.06 7.30 7.14
CA SER A 58 1.90 8.74 6.89
C SER A 58 1.49 9.01 5.45
N TYR A 59 0.82 10.14 5.23
CA TYR A 59 0.36 10.55 3.92
C TYR A 59 0.81 11.98 3.63
N LYS A 60 1.36 12.18 2.44
CA LYS A 60 1.75 13.48 1.90
C LYS A 60 0.94 13.77 0.63
N PRO A 61 -0.10 14.62 0.70
CA PRO A 61 -0.91 14.95 -0.46
C PRO A 61 -0.12 15.78 -1.48
N PHE A 62 -0.52 15.64 -2.75
CA PHE A 62 -0.22 16.56 -3.84
C PHE A 62 -1.40 17.53 -4.03
N SER A 63 -1.22 18.55 -4.86
CA SER A 63 -2.29 19.50 -5.18
C SER A 63 -3.47 18.89 -5.94
N SER A 64 -3.30 17.70 -6.53
CA SER A 64 -4.28 17.04 -7.40
C SER A 64 -5.20 16.01 -6.69
N GLY A 65 -5.10 15.87 -5.36
CA GLY A 65 -5.85 14.84 -4.62
C GLY A 65 -5.18 13.46 -4.58
N ALA A 66 -4.16 13.24 -5.42
CA ALA A 66 -3.22 12.14 -5.25
C ALA A 66 -2.16 12.47 -4.19
N GLY A 67 -1.36 11.51 -3.78
CA GLY A 67 -0.24 11.75 -2.87
C GLY A 67 0.63 10.53 -2.65
N PHE A 68 1.63 10.69 -1.79
CA PHE A 68 2.44 9.57 -1.33
C PHE A 68 1.93 9.03 0.00
N PHE A 69 1.59 7.75 0.02
CA PHE A 69 1.37 6.96 1.21
C PHE A 69 2.67 6.24 1.60
N TYR A 70 3.15 6.51 2.81
CA TYR A 70 4.37 5.92 3.35
C TYR A 70 4.03 4.89 4.42
N LEU A 71 4.52 3.67 4.24
CA LEU A 71 4.47 2.59 5.21
C LEU A 71 5.84 2.47 5.88
N HIS A 72 5.92 2.88 7.15
CA HIS A 72 7.15 2.81 7.95
C HIS A 72 7.25 1.45 8.62
N THR A 73 8.25 0.66 8.25
CA THR A 73 8.45 -0.71 8.73
C THR A 73 9.84 -0.89 9.33
N THR A 74 10.06 -2.00 10.04
CA THR A 74 11.39 -2.37 10.56
C THR A 74 12.43 -2.56 9.44
N GLN A 75 12.00 -2.85 8.21
CA GLN A 75 12.88 -3.05 7.05
C GLN A 75 13.10 -1.76 6.24
N GLY A 76 12.53 -0.63 6.69
CA GLY A 76 12.60 0.66 5.99
C GLY A 76 11.22 1.20 5.62
N VAL A 77 11.23 2.25 4.80
CA VAL A 77 10.02 2.97 4.38
C VAL A 77 9.63 2.54 2.97
N PHE A 78 8.41 2.04 2.82
CA PHE A 78 7.82 1.73 1.52
C PHE A 78 6.89 2.87 1.11
N THR A 79 7.02 3.34 -0.13
CA THR A 79 6.27 4.48 -0.66
C THR A 79 5.34 4.02 -1.78
N TYR A 80 4.09 4.47 -1.71
CA TYR A 80 3.05 4.15 -2.69
C TYR A 80 2.42 5.45 -3.19
N GLU A 81 2.31 5.63 -4.51
CA GLU A 81 1.50 6.71 -5.10
C GLU A 81 0.03 6.30 -5.02
N VAL A 82 -0.77 7.05 -4.27
CA VAL A 82 -2.21 6.79 -4.09
C VAL A 82 -3.00 7.94 -4.70
N ASP A 83 -4.11 7.61 -5.34
CA ASP A 83 -5.03 8.56 -5.98
C ASP A 83 -6.30 8.82 -5.14
N THR A 84 -6.34 8.26 -3.93
CA THR A 84 -7.44 8.35 -2.97
C THR A 84 -6.92 8.76 -1.59
N ASP A 85 -7.77 9.40 -0.78
CA ASP A 85 -7.42 9.79 0.59
C ASP A 85 -7.26 8.55 1.51
N PRO A 86 -6.05 8.29 2.05
CA PRO A 86 -5.80 7.12 2.89
C PRO A 86 -6.20 7.29 4.36
N THR A 87 -6.82 8.42 4.75
CA THR A 87 -7.14 8.75 6.15
C THR A 87 -7.93 7.63 6.83
N TYR A 88 -8.94 7.07 6.18
CA TYR A 88 -9.71 5.94 6.72
C TYR A 88 -8.83 4.71 6.97
N PHE A 89 -7.96 4.36 6.02
CA PHE A 89 -7.06 3.22 6.14
C PHE A 89 -6.10 3.38 7.33
N ILE A 90 -5.51 4.57 7.49
CA ILE A 90 -4.61 4.91 8.61
C ILE A 90 -5.35 4.82 9.95
N HIS A 91 -6.59 5.31 10.00
CA HIS A 91 -7.41 5.25 11.20
C HIS A 91 -7.72 3.80 11.62
N ILE A 92 -8.10 2.93 10.68
CA ILE A 92 -8.34 1.51 10.98
C ILE A 92 -7.07 0.82 11.49
N TYR A 93 -5.91 1.09 10.89
CA TYR A 93 -4.63 0.58 11.41
C TYR A 93 -4.36 1.01 12.85
N LYS A 94 -4.57 2.29 13.18
CA LYS A 94 -4.38 2.80 14.55
C LYS A 94 -5.32 2.14 15.56
N ASN A 95 -6.56 1.87 15.17
CA ASN A 95 -7.53 1.18 16.02
C ASN A 95 -7.16 -0.29 16.28
N LEU A 96 -6.52 -0.98 15.32
CA LEU A 96 -6.02 -2.34 15.54
C LEU A 96 -4.81 -2.41 16.49
N ARG A 97 -4.10 -1.30 16.66
CA ARG A 97 -2.90 -1.21 17.51
C ARG A 97 -3.15 -0.64 18.91
N SER A 98 -4.36 -0.16 19.17
CA SER A 98 -4.79 0.41 20.46
C SER A 98 -5.28 -0.69 21.40
#